data_AF-A0A6S7I9Z9-F1
#
_entry.id   AF-A0A6S7I9Z9-F1
#
_cell.length_a   1.000
_cell.length_b   1.000
_cell.length_c   1.000
_cell.angle_alpha   90.00
_cell.angle_beta   90.00
_cell.angle_gamma   90.00
#
_symmetry.space_group_name_H-M   'P 1'
#
loop_
_entity.id
_entity.type
_entity.pdbx_description
1 polymer ?
#
loop_
_entity_poly.entity_id
_entity_poly.type
_entity_poly.pdbx_seq_one_letter_code
_entity_poly.pdbx_strand_id
1 'polypeptide(L)'
;MFSNINKRLRSIFKLKVTLTVFVILSITLAFANFFILISLRTTAHGQPESLLQSVFLIHFHKNVSVFAREDHNKRDDDLHKSRGIKKADAVNRSDGRERIRDELRASERTPETGHFKTHSKVKQITSHKAGKAGIMFKDKISEKIRPSTRGLLSSNCTAWCRRGNGLKPPYLLTAVLLVRIYRHDLAKLSSREMIQWLQYLRYAGFQHVYVYDAYVKPSESQRDVIKPFVQSGFATYIDWSIHNPYTIQGTQVAAYQDCIDKFGRDSKWQAAIDIDEYPFSPRDLDENFMSRFLDEYSRNNPDVSEISMKNYLFLGKPIDDAIEPFLVARIRRRTDKPANPLVKPIYKPAAIAWAQVHHNGMKTGSSMDSPQHMLRMNHYWGARLQNWGDDTPKILDMTEPDYTIEPIVKRMKQCASCFGQDGLYVTRWA
;
A
#
# COMPACT_ATOMS: atom_id res chain seq x y z
N MET A 1 48.43 -8.76 43.38
CA MET A 1 47.49 -9.87 43.11
C MET A 1 46.39 -9.52 42.10
N PHE A 2 45.76 -8.34 42.16
CA PHE A 2 44.64 -7.95 41.28
C PHE A 2 44.96 -7.77 39.77
N SER A 3 46.20 -7.42 39.40
CA SER A 3 46.61 -7.25 37.99
C SER A 3 46.60 -8.57 37.18
N ASN A 4 46.95 -9.70 37.83
CA ASN A 4 46.99 -11.01 37.17
C ASN A 4 45.60 -11.61 36.93
N ILE A 5 44.62 -11.29 37.77
CA ILE A 5 43.23 -11.76 37.61
C ILE A 5 42.57 -11.08 36.41
N ASN A 6 42.79 -9.77 36.24
CA ASN A 6 42.27 -9.02 35.09
C ASN A 6 42.87 -9.47 33.75
N LYS A 7 44.16 -9.84 33.71
CA LYS A 7 44.77 -10.42 32.51
C LYS A 7 44.19 -11.80 32.18
N ARG A 8 43.97 -12.66 33.17
CA ARG A 8 43.34 -13.97 32.97
C ARG A 8 41.88 -13.85 32.50
N LEU A 9 41.09 -12.95 33.07
CA LEU A 9 39.71 -12.72 32.66
C LEU A 9 39.60 -12.19 31.22
N ARG A 10 40.48 -11.25 30.82
CA ARG A 10 40.53 -10.77 29.42
C ARG A 10 40.96 -11.87 28.45
N SER A 11 41.86 -12.77 28.85
CA SER A 11 42.28 -13.91 28.04
C SER A 11 41.14 -14.92 27.86
N ILE A 12 40.40 -15.22 28.92
CA ILE A 12 39.23 -16.13 28.87
C ILE A 12 38.11 -15.52 28.02
N PHE A 13 37.88 -14.22 28.14
CA PHE A 13 36.87 -13.51 27.33
C PHE A 13 37.25 -13.51 25.83
N LYS A 14 38.52 -13.21 25.50
CA LYS A 14 39.03 -13.32 24.13
C LYS A 14 38.88 -14.74 23.58
N LEU A 15 39.23 -15.76 24.37
CA LEU A 15 39.12 -17.16 23.94
C LEU A 15 37.65 -17.58 23.68
N LYS A 16 36.71 -17.14 24.53
CA LYS A 16 35.28 -17.39 24.32
C LYS A 16 34.75 -16.72 23.04
N VAL A 17 35.12 -15.46 22.79
CA VAL A 17 34.74 -14.75 21.57
C VAL A 17 35.32 -15.42 20.32
N THR A 18 36.60 -15.80 20.37
CA THR A 18 37.24 -16.52 19.25
C THR A 18 36.57 -17.88 18.98
N LEU A 19 36.22 -18.63 20.03
CA LEU A 19 35.53 -19.91 19.88
C LEU A 19 34.12 -19.74 19.30
N THR A 20 33.37 -18.74 19.75
CA THR A 20 32.04 -18.43 19.20
C THR A 20 32.11 -18.03 17.73
N VAL A 21 33.08 -17.21 17.34
CA VAL A 21 33.31 -16.84 15.93
C VAL A 21 33.69 -18.07 15.10
N PHE A 22 34.52 -18.97 15.63
CA PHE A 22 34.92 -20.19 14.93
C PHE A 22 33.75 -21.16 14.72
N VAL A 23 32.87 -21.31 15.72
CA VAL A 23 31.64 -22.12 15.62
C VAL A 23 30.69 -21.54 14.57
N ILE A 24 30.49 -20.21 14.57
CA ILE A 24 29.65 -19.55 13.57
C ILE A 24 30.24 -19.73 12.16
N LEU A 25 31.56 -19.54 11.98
CA LEU A 25 32.20 -19.76 10.68
C LEU A 25 32.06 -21.21 10.21
N SER A 26 32.23 -22.19 11.11
CA SER A 26 32.12 -23.61 10.80
C SER A 26 30.70 -24.00 10.38
N ILE A 27 29.69 -23.48 11.07
CA ILE A 27 28.28 -23.67 10.71
C ILE A 27 28.00 -23.03 9.35
N THR A 28 28.49 -21.81 9.11
CA THR A 28 28.29 -21.11 7.84
C THR A 28 28.96 -21.86 6.67
N LEU A 29 30.16 -22.42 6.86
CA LEU A 29 30.83 -23.26 5.88
C LEU A 29 30.07 -24.56 5.63
N ALA A 30 29.52 -25.18 6.67
CA ALA A 30 28.72 -26.40 6.54
C ALA A 30 27.43 -26.15 5.73
N PHE A 31 26.75 -25.02 5.97
CA PHE A 31 25.59 -24.61 5.16
C PHE A 31 25.99 -24.30 3.72
N ALA A 32 27.10 -23.59 3.48
CA ALA A 32 27.58 -23.32 2.12
C ALA A 32 27.88 -24.63 1.36
N ASN A 33 28.56 -25.58 1.99
CA ASN A 33 28.85 -26.89 1.39
C ASN A 33 27.58 -27.72 1.14
N PHE A 34 26.57 -27.64 2.03
CA PHE A 34 25.27 -28.29 1.84
C PHE A 34 24.51 -27.72 0.62
N PHE A 35 24.53 -26.39 0.43
CA PHE A 35 23.92 -25.75 -0.74
C PHE A 35 24.67 -26.03 -2.05
N ILE A 36 26.00 -26.15 -2.00
CA ILE A 36 26.82 -26.58 -3.16
C ILE A 36 26.47 -28.02 -3.53
N LEU A 37 26.35 -28.93 -2.56
CA LEU A 37 25.95 -30.32 -2.81
C LEU A 37 24.53 -30.45 -3.38
N ILE A 38 23.58 -29.63 -2.91
CA ILE A 38 22.23 -29.58 -3.49
C ILE A 38 22.27 -29.06 -4.93
N SER A 39 23.06 -28.01 -5.21
CA SER A 39 23.21 -27.45 -6.57
C SER A 39 23.91 -28.41 -7.54
N LEU A 40 24.86 -29.22 -7.05
CA LEU A 40 25.50 -30.27 -7.85
C LEU A 40 24.57 -31.46 -8.12
N ARG A 41 23.61 -31.72 -7.22
CA ARG A 41 22.57 -32.75 -7.43
C ARG A 41 21.48 -32.32 -8.41
N THR A 42 21.12 -31.04 -8.43
CA THR A 42 20.11 -30.50 -9.37
C THR A 42 20.65 -30.34 -10.79
N THR A 43 21.95 -30.09 -10.95
CA THR A 43 22.60 -30.00 -12.27
C THR A 43 22.78 -31.36 -12.97
N ALA A 44 22.75 -32.48 -12.23
CA ALA A 44 22.76 -33.83 -12.80
C ALA A 44 21.43 -34.23 -13.49
N HIS A 45 20.35 -33.45 -13.31
CA HIS A 45 19.04 -33.69 -13.91
C HIS A 45 18.61 -32.65 -14.96
N GLY A 46 19.57 -32.02 -15.65
CA GLY A 46 19.34 -31.42 -16.97
C GLY A 46 18.28 -30.32 -17.05
N GLN A 47 18.24 -29.39 -16.10
CA GLN A 47 17.41 -28.17 -16.15
C GLN A 47 18.27 -26.94 -15.81
N PRO A 48 18.42 -25.93 -16.71
CA PRO A 48 19.33 -24.82 -16.48
C PRO A 48 18.59 -23.57 -15.98
N GLU A 49 18.21 -23.48 -14.69
CA GLU A 49 17.58 -22.25 -14.15
C GLU A 49 17.88 -21.93 -12.67
N SER A 50 19.11 -22.13 -12.15
CA SER A 50 19.36 -21.90 -10.70
C SER A 50 20.51 -20.99 -10.29
N LEU A 51 21.08 -20.17 -11.18
CA LEU A 51 22.12 -19.20 -10.79
C LEU A 51 21.57 -17.81 -10.36
N LEU A 52 20.33 -17.48 -10.72
CA LEU A 52 19.72 -16.17 -10.39
C LEU A 52 19.09 -16.11 -8.98
N GLN A 53 18.71 -17.26 -8.41
CA GLN A 53 18.14 -17.31 -7.05
C GLN A 53 19.17 -17.06 -5.95
N SER A 54 20.43 -17.47 -6.17
CA SER A 54 21.51 -17.34 -5.18
C SER A 54 21.99 -15.89 -5.03
N VAL A 55 21.99 -15.11 -6.11
CA VAL A 55 22.42 -13.70 -6.09
C VAL A 55 21.39 -12.79 -5.41
N PHE A 56 20.09 -13.14 -5.48
CA PHE A 56 19.02 -12.34 -4.87
C PHE A 56 18.94 -12.52 -3.34
N LEU A 57 19.20 -13.73 -2.83
CA LEU A 57 19.22 -14.00 -1.37
C LEU A 57 20.34 -13.21 -0.66
N ILE A 58 21.48 -13.00 -1.33
CA ILE A 58 22.64 -12.28 -0.78
C ILE A 58 22.36 -10.77 -0.69
N HIS A 59 21.58 -10.19 -1.62
CA HIS A 59 21.20 -8.78 -1.58
C HIS A 59 20.11 -8.50 -0.52
N PHE A 60 19.20 -9.45 -0.31
CA PHE A 60 18.15 -9.32 0.70
C PHE A 60 18.70 -9.43 2.14
N HIS A 61 19.66 -10.34 2.38
CA HIS A 61 20.31 -10.44 3.69
C HIS A 61 21.13 -9.21 4.08
N LYS A 62 21.76 -8.52 3.11
CA LYS A 62 22.52 -7.28 3.39
C LYS A 62 21.63 -6.18 3.95
N ASN A 63 20.41 -6.01 3.43
CA ASN A 63 19.50 -4.98 3.93
C ASN A 63 18.94 -5.29 5.32
N VAL A 64 18.67 -6.56 5.64
CA VAL A 64 18.24 -6.97 7.00
C VAL A 64 19.36 -6.80 8.03
N SER A 65 20.62 -7.00 7.65
CA SER A 65 21.76 -6.83 8.57
C SER A 65 22.10 -5.37 8.91
N VAL A 66 21.65 -4.39 8.12
CA VAL A 66 21.73 -2.97 8.46
C VAL A 66 20.74 -2.61 9.59
N PHE A 67 19.56 -3.24 9.60
CA PHE A 67 18.54 -3.02 10.64
C PHE A 67 18.93 -3.53 12.03
N ALA A 68 19.77 -4.56 12.14
CA ALA A 68 20.25 -5.06 13.43
C ALA A 68 21.44 -4.25 14.00
N ARG A 69 22.13 -3.46 13.16
CA ARG A 69 23.39 -2.80 13.55
C ARG A 69 23.19 -1.37 14.07
N GLU A 70 22.13 -0.68 13.65
CA GLU A 70 21.82 0.67 14.14
C GLU A 70 21.20 0.68 15.56
N ASP A 71 20.58 -0.43 15.99
CA ASP A 71 19.95 -0.55 17.33
C ASP A 71 20.95 -0.85 18.46
N HIS A 72 22.19 -1.22 18.12
CA HIS A 72 23.27 -1.41 19.09
C HIS A 72 24.06 -0.12 19.36
N ASN A 73 24.16 0.79 18.39
CA ASN A 73 24.92 2.04 18.56
C ASN A 73 24.17 3.15 19.31
N LYS A 74 22.86 3.03 19.53
CA LYS A 74 22.09 4.01 20.31
C LYS A 74 21.96 3.69 21.81
N ARG A 75 22.47 2.54 22.27
CA ARG A 75 22.43 2.16 23.69
C ARG A 75 23.65 2.60 24.51
N ASP A 76 24.72 3.07 23.86
CA ASP A 76 25.92 3.56 24.55
C ASP A 76 25.94 5.10 24.74
N ASP A 77 25.15 5.87 23.98
CA ASP A 77 25.09 7.34 24.10
C ASP A 77 24.17 7.85 25.22
N ASP A 78 23.22 7.03 25.69
CA ASP A 78 22.27 7.41 26.76
C ASP A 78 22.80 7.13 28.19
N LEU A 79 24.00 6.57 28.33
CA LEU A 79 24.65 6.32 29.62
C LEU A 79 25.66 7.42 30.05
N HIS A 80 25.82 8.49 29.26
CA HIS A 80 26.71 9.62 29.60
C HIS A 80 26.04 10.99 29.79
N LYS A 81 24.72 11.07 29.87
CA LYS A 81 23.99 12.29 30.26
C LYS A 81 23.24 12.15 31.58
N SER A 82 23.96 11.85 32.65
CA SER A 82 23.49 12.12 34.01
C SER A 82 24.65 12.37 34.98
N ARG A 83 25.13 13.61 35.04
CA ARG A 83 25.83 14.23 36.20
C ARG A 83 26.25 15.66 35.86
N GLY A 84 25.94 16.61 36.74
CA GLY A 84 26.77 17.81 36.93
C GLY A 84 26.23 19.14 36.42
N ILE A 85 25.53 19.82 37.33
CA ILE A 85 24.97 21.18 37.28
C ILE A 85 26.06 22.30 37.37
N LYS A 86 25.74 23.47 36.76
CA LYS A 86 26.08 24.90 37.08
C LYS A 86 27.34 25.60 36.52
N LYS A 87 27.03 26.68 35.76
CA LYS A 87 27.31 28.13 35.97
C LYS A 87 28.07 28.88 34.84
N ALA A 88 27.38 29.92 34.38
CA ALA A 88 27.82 31.31 34.14
C ALA A 88 28.58 31.68 32.84
N ASP A 89 27.87 32.53 32.07
CA ASP A 89 28.25 33.84 31.53
C ASP A 89 29.29 34.04 30.42
N ALA A 90 28.97 35.09 29.66
CA ALA A 90 29.81 35.95 28.81
C ALA A 90 29.93 35.60 27.31
N VAL A 91 29.14 36.35 26.53
CA VAL A 91 29.61 37.33 25.53
C VAL A 91 30.85 36.93 24.73
N ASN A 92 30.68 36.72 23.42
CA ASN A 92 31.50 37.46 22.45
C ASN A 92 30.84 37.56 21.07
N ARG A 93 30.73 38.83 20.63
CA ARG A 93 30.54 39.26 19.25
C ARG A 93 31.91 39.30 18.57
N SER A 94 31.97 38.87 17.32
CA SER A 94 32.81 39.43 16.25
C SER A 94 32.41 38.67 14.98
N ASP A 95 31.57 39.22 14.13
CA ASP A 95 31.90 40.23 13.10
C ASP A 95 32.82 39.68 12.01
N GLY A 96 32.40 39.90 10.77
CA GLY A 96 32.93 39.27 9.55
C GLY A 96 31.99 39.49 8.37
N ARG A 97 31.65 40.75 8.10
CA ARG A 97 31.01 41.24 6.87
C ARG A 97 32.07 41.68 5.85
N GLU A 98 31.60 41.84 4.60
CA GLU A 98 32.20 42.49 3.41
C GLU A 98 32.90 41.54 2.42
N ARG A 99 32.70 41.59 1.09
CA ARG A 99 32.15 42.57 0.10
C ARG A 99 31.80 41.77 -1.19
N ILE A 100 30.68 41.93 -1.92
CA ILE A 100 30.16 43.03 -2.79
C ILE A 100 30.55 42.91 -4.30
N ARG A 101 29.49 42.84 -5.15
CA ARG A 101 29.28 43.30 -6.55
C ARG A 101 30.10 42.67 -7.68
N ASP A 102 29.70 42.70 -8.95
CA ASP A 102 28.51 43.02 -9.76
C ASP A 102 28.94 42.57 -11.18
N GLU A 103 28.01 42.12 -12.05
CA GLU A 103 27.93 42.62 -13.43
C GLU A 103 26.69 42.10 -14.18
N LEU A 104 26.22 42.95 -15.07
CA LEU A 104 24.89 43.07 -15.67
C LEU A 104 24.92 42.78 -17.18
N ARG A 105 23.76 42.34 -17.70
CA ARG A 105 23.16 42.66 -19.03
C ARG A 105 23.84 42.15 -20.32
N ALA A 106 23.06 41.46 -21.16
CA ALA A 106 22.34 42.05 -22.29
C ALA A 106 21.99 40.97 -23.35
N SER A 107 20.74 40.93 -23.83
CA SER A 107 20.42 41.15 -25.26
C SER A 107 18.91 41.02 -25.52
N GLU A 108 18.29 42.14 -25.86
CA GLU A 108 17.07 42.20 -26.69
C GLU A 108 17.48 42.09 -28.17
N ARG A 109 16.66 41.41 -28.97
CA ARG A 109 16.22 41.84 -30.32
C ARG A 109 15.27 40.80 -30.96
N THR A 110 14.07 41.25 -31.30
CA THR A 110 13.22 40.74 -32.41
C THR A 110 13.69 41.36 -33.74
N PRO A 111 13.28 40.87 -34.92
CA PRO A 111 11.98 41.27 -35.52
C PRO A 111 11.24 40.21 -36.40
N GLU A 112 9.91 40.43 -36.56
CA GLU A 112 9.05 40.23 -37.78
C GLU A 112 8.94 38.85 -38.46
N THR A 113 7.83 38.36 -39.05
CA THR A 113 6.46 38.81 -39.46
C THR A 113 5.61 37.55 -39.78
N GLY A 114 4.27 37.65 -39.81
CA GLY A 114 3.42 36.63 -40.45
C GLY A 114 1.95 36.60 -40.00
N HIS A 115 1.05 37.11 -40.85
CA HIS A 115 -0.41 37.24 -40.69
C HIS A 115 -1.21 35.94 -40.46
N PHE A 116 -2.34 36.03 -39.75
CA PHE A 116 -3.67 35.72 -40.32
C PHE A 116 -4.82 36.35 -39.48
N LYS A 117 -5.82 36.89 -40.19
CA LYS A 117 -6.99 37.64 -39.69
C LYS A 117 -8.11 36.71 -39.20
N THR A 118 -8.98 37.19 -38.30
CA THR A 118 -10.43 37.39 -38.59
C THR A 118 -11.16 38.23 -37.52
N HIS A 119 -12.14 38.99 -38.01
CA HIS A 119 -13.04 39.99 -37.41
C HIS A 119 -13.89 39.49 -36.20
N SER A 120 -14.41 40.31 -35.28
CA SER A 120 -15.51 41.26 -35.54
C SER A 120 -15.95 42.07 -34.29
N LYS A 121 -15.94 43.40 -34.46
CA LYS A 121 -16.89 44.46 -34.02
C LYS A 121 -17.29 44.63 -32.54
N VAL A 122 -16.79 45.75 -31.99
CA VAL A 122 -17.37 46.57 -30.92
C VAL A 122 -18.38 47.56 -31.51
N LYS A 123 -19.49 47.84 -30.80
CA LYS A 123 -20.25 49.09 -30.94
C LYS A 123 -20.68 49.60 -29.55
N GLN A 124 -20.11 50.73 -29.16
CA GLN A 124 -20.55 51.64 -28.09
C GLN A 124 -21.77 52.43 -28.56
N ILE A 125 -22.78 52.66 -27.68
CA ILE A 125 -23.60 53.89 -27.65
C ILE A 125 -23.98 54.23 -26.19
N THR A 126 -24.11 55.54 -25.98
CA THR A 126 -24.11 56.42 -24.79
C THR A 126 -25.41 56.55 -23.98
N SER A 127 -25.24 57.20 -22.82
CA SER A 127 -26.16 57.70 -21.76
C SER A 127 -27.51 58.33 -22.17
N HIS A 128 -28.53 58.25 -21.28
CA HIS A 128 -29.18 59.43 -20.62
C HIS A 128 -30.32 59.10 -19.62
N LYS A 129 -30.31 59.85 -18.50
CA LYS A 129 -31.42 60.42 -17.68
C LYS A 129 -32.33 59.58 -16.76
N ALA A 130 -32.72 60.29 -15.69
CA ALA A 130 -33.27 59.88 -14.40
C ALA A 130 -34.81 59.94 -14.31
N GLY A 131 -35.36 59.24 -13.30
CA GLY A 131 -36.75 59.40 -12.83
C GLY A 131 -36.92 58.84 -11.41
N LYS A 132 -37.42 59.67 -10.49
CA LYS A 132 -37.70 59.41 -9.06
C LYS A 132 -38.96 58.56 -8.87
N ALA A 133 -38.99 57.72 -7.84
CA ALA A 133 -40.16 57.49 -6.96
C ALA A 133 -39.72 56.76 -5.69
N GLY A 134 -40.10 57.27 -4.51
CA GLY A 134 -39.87 56.62 -3.21
C GLY A 134 -41.01 55.67 -2.83
N ILE A 135 -40.81 54.94 -1.72
CA ILE A 135 -41.78 54.55 -0.67
C ILE A 135 -41.09 53.53 0.27
N MET A 136 -41.10 53.81 1.57
CA MET A 136 -40.91 52.81 2.64
C MET A 136 -42.22 52.02 2.82
N PHE A 137 -42.19 50.70 2.99
CA PHE A 137 -42.87 49.98 4.09
C PHE A 137 -42.51 48.48 4.12
N LYS A 138 -42.80 47.88 5.28
CA LYS A 138 -42.29 46.67 5.94
C LYS A 138 -42.67 45.30 5.34
N ASP A 139 -41.83 44.32 5.72
CA ASP A 139 -42.08 42.89 6.04
C ASP A 139 -42.98 42.03 5.13
N LYS A 140 -42.35 41.04 4.46
CA LYS A 140 -42.62 39.59 4.63
C LYS A 140 -41.82 38.74 3.65
N ILE A 141 -41.04 37.80 4.21
CA ILE A 141 -40.81 36.42 3.75
C ILE A 141 -40.70 36.24 2.22
N SER A 142 -39.47 36.10 1.73
CA SER A 142 -39.21 35.15 0.65
C SER A 142 -37.90 34.39 0.92
N GLU A 143 -38.10 33.09 1.00
CA GLU A 143 -37.11 32.04 1.17
C GLU A 143 -36.07 32.15 0.05
N LYS A 144 -34.87 32.64 0.39
CA LYS A 144 -33.73 32.57 -0.53
C LYS A 144 -33.39 31.10 -0.74
N ILE A 145 -33.75 30.64 -1.93
CA ILE A 145 -33.35 29.39 -2.57
C ILE A 145 -31.86 29.14 -2.26
N ARG A 146 -31.61 28.25 -1.29
CA ARG A 146 -30.33 27.55 -1.21
C ARG A 146 -30.29 26.63 -2.42
N PRO A 147 -29.20 26.56 -3.20
CA PRO A 147 -29.07 25.53 -4.20
C PRO A 147 -29.09 24.19 -3.46
N SER A 148 -30.19 23.46 -3.60
CA SER A 148 -30.35 22.12 -3.10
C SER A 148 -29.27 21.26 -3.77
N THR A 149 -28.25 20.89 -3.00
CA THR A 149 -27.29 19.84 -3.35
C THR A 149 -27.91 18.44 -3.26
N ARG A 150 -29.21 18.28 -3.50
CA ARG A 150 -29.77 17.03 -4.03
C ARG A 150 -29.54 16.97 -5.54
N GLY A 151 -28.26 16.99 -5.94
CA GLY A 151 -27.88 16.37 -7.20
C GLY A 151 -28.12 14.88 -7.03
N LEU A 152 -28.85 14.27 -7.97
CA LEU A 152 -29.22 12.86 -8.00
C LEU A 152 -28.16 11.96 -7.34
N LEU A 153 -28.40 11.55 -6.10
CA LEU A 153 -27.83 10.31 -5.59
C LEU A 153 -28.46 9.22 -6.45
N SER A 154 -27.69 8.74 -7.43
CA SER A 154 -28.01 7.53 -8.18
C SER A 154 -28.48 6.49 -7.17
N SER A 155 -29.75 6.07 -7.28
CA SER A 155 -30.35 5.06 -6.41
C SER A 155 -29.51 3.78 -6.34
N ASN A 156 -28.66 3.52 -7.35
CA ASN A 156 -27.73 2.40 -7.41
C ASN A 156 -26.52 2.50 -6.46
N CYS A 157 -26.11 3.69 -6.01
CA CYS A 157 -24.97 3.81 -5.08
C CYS A 157 -25.23 3.02 -3.80
N THR A 158 -26.41 3.21 -3.18
CA THR A 158 -26.73 2.60 -1.89
C THR A 158 -26.72 1.06 -1.91
N ALA A 159 -27.04 0.45 -3.06
CA ALA A 159 -27.18 -0.99 -3.20
C ALA A 159 -25.83 -1.72 -3.05
N TRP A 160 -24.79 -1.29 -3.75
CA TRP A 160 -23.47 -1.91 -3.63
C TRP A 160 -22.71 -1.41 -2.39
N CYS A 161 -22.92 -0.17 -1.97
CA CYS A 161 -22.23 0.41 -0.81
C CYS A 161 -22.62 -0.22 0.53
N ARG A 162 -23.81 -0.82 0.62
CA ARG A 162 -24.26 -1.58 1.79
C ARG A 162 -24.04 -3.08 1.64
N ARG A 163 -23.39 -3.52 0.58
CA ARG A 163 -23.16 -4.95 0.32
C ARG A 163 -22.31 -5.57 1.42
N GLY A 164 -22.68 -6.80 1.78
CA GLY A 164 -22.12 -7.52 2.92
C GLY A 164 -22.65 -7.03 4.27
N ASN A 165 -23.33 -5.88 4.35
CA ASN A 165 -23.84 -5.42 5.64
C ASN A 165 -24.90 -6.38 6.18
N GLY A 166 -24.68 -6.86 7.40
CA GLY A 166 -25.54 -7.83 8.05
C GLY A 166 -25.61 -9.21 7.38
N LEU A 167 -24.87 -9.43 6.28
CA LEU A 167 -24.84 -10.71 5.60
C LEU A 167 -24.20 -11.75 6.52
N LYS A 168 -24.80 -12.94 6.58
CA LYS A 168 -24.32 -14.06 7.37
C LYS A 168 -23.68 -15.11 6.46
N PRO A 169 -22.72 -15.90 6.97
CA PRO A 169 -22.17 -17.04 6.23
C PRO A 169 -23.27 -18.02 5.77
N PRO A 170 -23.03 -18.80 4.69
CA PRO A 170 -21.81 -18.82 3.90
C PRO A 170 -21.73 -17.66 2.89
N TYR A 171 -20.57 -17.01 2.83
CA TYR A 171 -20.21 -16.02 1.85
C TYR A 171 -19.74 -16.68 0.55
N LEU A 172 -20.00 -16.06 -0.60
CA LEU A 172 -19.38 -16.41 -1.87
C LEU A 172 -17.87 -16.12 -1.84
N LEU A 173 -17.48 -14.92 -1.43
CA LEU A 173 -16.09 -14.44 -1.47
C LEU A 173 -15.75 -13.62 -0.23
N THR A 174 -14.67 -14.01 0.46
CA THR A 174 -14.08 -13.26 1.57
C THR A 174 -12.64 -12.84 1.28
N ALA A 175 -12.11 -11.88 2.04
CA ALA A 175 -10.69 -11.53 2.02
C ALA A 175 -10.08 -11.73 3.40
N VAL A 176 -8.78 -12.08 3.42
CA VAL A 176 -7.93 -11.99 4.60
C VAL A 176 -6.83 -10.97 4.34
N LEU A 177 -6.68 -10.04 5.27
CA LEU A 177 -5.65 -9.01 5.28
C LEU A 177 -4.83 -9.15 6.56
N LEU A 178 -3.51 -9.31 6.43
CA LEU A 178 -2.58 -8.97 7.51
C LEU A 178 -2.05 -7.56 7.24
N VAL A 179 -2.10 -6.69 8.24
CA VAL A 179 -1.67 -5.30 8.08
C VAL A 179 -0.93 -4.78 9.30
N ARG A 180 -0.01 -3.85 9.07
CA ARG A 180 0.47 -2.91 10.08
C ARG A 180 0.59 -1.54 9.41
N ILE A 181 -0.02 -0.52 9.99
CA ILE A 181 0.07 0.86 9.52
C ILE A 181 0.88 1.67 10.52
N TYR A 182 1.95 2.32 10.07
CA TYR A 182 2.83 3.11 10.92
C TYR A 182 3.51 4.22 10.13
N ARG A 183 3.79 5.35 10.78
CA ARG A 183 4.28 6.60 10.15
C ARG A 183 5.56 6.44 9.32
N HIS A 184 6.44 5.51 9.70
CA HIS A 184 7.76 5.35 9.08
C HIS A 184 7.79 4.30 7.97
N ASP A 185 6.65 3.74 7.58
CA ASP A 185 6.59 2.87 6.40
C ASP A 185 6.94 3.69 5.14
N LEU A 186 7.87 3.16 4.33
CA LEU A 186 8.22 3.71 3.03
C LEU A 186 7.01 3.76 2.10
N ALA A 187 6.05 2.85 2.28
CA ALA A 187 4.79 2.84 1.56
C ALA A 187 3.96 4.09 1.80
N LYS A 188 4.11 4.72 2.98
CA LYS A 188 3.30 5.85 3.45
C LYS A 188 1.79 5.61 3.32
N LEU A 189 1.36 4.36 3.48
CA LEU A 189 -0.05 4.01 3.56
C LEU A 189 -0.58 4.36 4.94
N SER A 190 -1.77 4.95 4.99
CA SER A 190 -2.38 5.43 6.22
C SER A 190 -3.74 4.76 6.43
N SER A 191 -4.42 5.11 7.53
CA SER A 191 -5.81 4.68 7.76
C SER A 191 -6.76 5.10 6.63
N ARG A 192 -6.43 6.16 5.87
CA ARG A 192 -7.18 6.56 4.66
C ARG A 192 -7.17 5.47 3.61
N GLU A 193 -5.99 4.96 3.26
CA GLU A 193 -5.82 3.91 2.26
C GLU A 193 -6.49 2.60 2.71
N MET A 194 -6.52 2.31 4.02
CA MET A 194 -7.28 1.17 4.57
C MET A 194 -8.78 1.28 4.28
N ILE A 195 -9.36 2.46 4.55
CA ILE A 195 -10.78 2.70 4.28
C ILE A 195 -11.05 2.62 2.79
N GLN A 196 -10.21 3.23 1.94
CA GLN A 196 -10.34 3.17 0.49
C GLN A 196 -10.29 1.73 -0.03
N TRP A 197 -9.38 0.91 0.48
CA TRP A 197 -9.21 -0.49 0.10
C TRP A 197 -10.42 -1.35 0.52
N LEU A 198 -10.91 -1.20 1.75
CA LEU A 198 -12.13 -1.91 2.21
C LEU A 198 -13.35 -1.55 1.35
N GLN A 199 -13.48 -0.28 0.94
CA GLN A 199 -14.55 0.11 0.02
C GLN A 199 -14.38 -0.46 -1.38
N TYR A 200 -13.15 -0.52 -1.86
CA TYR A 200 -12.86 -1.14 -3.16
C TYR A 200 -13.24 -2.62 -3.15
N LEU A 201 -12.87 -3.37 -2.12
CA LEU A 201 -13.24 -4.79 -2.02
C LEU A 201 -14.76 -4.97 -1.99
N ARG A 202 -15.48 -4.11 -1.26
CA ARG A 202 -16.95 -4.12 -1.28
C ARG A 202 -17.51 -3.87 -2.68
N TYR A 203 -16.97 -2.87 -3.39
CA TYR A 203 -17.33 -2.59 -4.79
C TYR A 203 -17.06 -3.80 -5.70
N ALA A 204 -15.89 -4.43 -5.53
CA ALA A 204 -15.44 -5.55 -6.34
C ALA A 204 -16.31 -6.80 -6.15
N GLY A 205 -17.02 -6.93 -5.02
CA GLY A 205 -17.94 -8.03 -4.74
C GLY A 205 -17.55 -8.92 -3.56
N PHE A 206 -16.53 -8.53 -2.79
CA PHE A 206 -16.25 -9.19 -1.52
C PHE A 206 -17.40 -8.98 -0.55
N GLN A 207 -17.70 -10.01 0.23
CA GLN A 207 -18.83 -10.01 1.15
C GLN A 207 -18.40 -9.85 2.60
N HIS A 208 -17.17 -10.26 2.94
CA HIS A 208 -16.59 -10.10 4.26
C HIS A 208 -15.07 -9.97 4.19
N VAL A 209 -14.47 -9.25 5.14
CA VAL A 209 -13.01 -9.09 5.26
C VAL A 209 -12.57 -9.41 6.69
N TYR A 210 -11.61 -10.32 6.83
CA TYR A 210 -10.94 -10.61 8.10
C TYR A 210 -9.65 -9.79 8.17
N VAL A 211 -9.61 -8.80 9.07
CA VAL A 211 -8.48 -7.87 9.23
C VAL A 211 -7.67 -8.26 10.44
N TYR A 212 -6.49 -8.83 10.20
CA TYR A 212 -5.47 -9.14 11.19
C TYR A 212 -4.54 -7.93 11.33
N ASP A 213 -4.66 -7.21 12.44
CA ASP A 213 -3.89 -6.00 12.71
C ASP A 213 -2.68 -6.30 13.59
N ALA A 214 -1.49 -6.24 13.00
CA ALA A 214 -0.20 -6.54 13.63
C ALA A 214 0.53 -5.28 14.09
N TYR A 215 -0.20 -4.29 14.57
CA TYR A 215 0.36 -3.09 15.20
C TYR A 215 1.40 -3.43 16.28
N VAL A 216 2.45 -2.60 16.43
CA VAL A 216 3.48 -2.78 17.47
C VAL A 216 3.22 -1.85 18.65
N LYS A 217 2.79 -0.62 18.36
CA LYS A 217 2.43 0.37 19.38
C LYS A 217 0.91 0.46 19.45
N PRO A 218 0.28 0.55 20.64
CA PRO A 218 -1.17 0.68 20.73
C PRO A 218 -1.76 1.85 19.92
N SER A 219 -0.99 2.93 19.71
CA SER A 219 -1.41 4.05 18.85
C SER A 219 -1.59 3.62 17.39
N GLU A 220 -0.78 2.67 16.90
CA GLU A 220 -0.79 2.15 15.52
C GLU A 220 -2.04 1.31 15.20
N SER A 221 -2.84 0.95 16.22
CA SER A 221 -4.02 0.09 16.05
C SER A 221 -5.07 0.73 15.14
N GLN A 222 -5.59 -0.08 14.21
CA GLN A 222 -6.66 0.28 13.29
C GLN A 222 -8.05 -0.03 13.84
N ARG A 223 -8.17 -0.52 15.08
CA ARG A 223 -9.44 -0.97 15.67
C ARG A 223 -10.58 0.05 15.55
N ASP A 224 -10.31 1.31 15.86
CA ASP A 224 -11.33 2.37 15.79
C ASP A 224 -11.60 2.83 14.36
N VAL A 225 -10.59 2.78 13.49
CA VAL A 225 -10.70 3.12 12.06
C VAL A 225 -11.66 2.17 11.36
N ILE A 226 -11.54 0.87 11.63
CA ILE A 226 -12.37 -0.15 10.97
C ILE A 226 -13.70 -0.41 11.68
N LYS A 227 -13.91 0.14 12.88
CA LYS A 227 -15.10 -0.07 13.71
C LYS A 227 -16.42 0.08 12.94
N PRO A 228 -16.61 1.07 12.03
CA PRO A 228 -17.83 1.16 11.23
C PRO A 228 -18.08 -0.05 10.33
N PHE A 229 -17.03 -0.67 9.78
CA PHE A 229 -17.13 -1.88 8.95
C PHE A 229 -17.43 -3.12 9.78
N VAL A 230 -16.88 -3.18 11.00
CA VAL A 230 -17.21 -4.25 11.97
C VAL A 230 -18.66 -4.15 12.40
N GLN A 231 -19.12 -2.95 12.75
CA GLN A 231 -20.50 -2.71 13.15
C GLN A 231 -21.51 -2.95 12.02
N SER A 232 -21.13 -2.70 10.77
CA SER A 232 -21.99 -3.05 9.63
C SER A 232 -21.99 -4.54 9.31
N GLY A 233 -21.06 -5.32 9.89
CA GLY A 233 -20.94 -6.76 9.65
C GLY A 233 -20.14 -7.12 8.39
N PHE A 234 -19.41 -6.17 7.80
CA PHE A 234 -18.58 -6.40 6.61
C PHE A 234 -17.15 -6.81 6.94
N ALA A 235 -16.68 -6.52 8.15
CA ALA A 235 -15.34 -6.86 8.58
C ALA A 235 -15.33 -7.53 9.95
N THR A 236 -14.35 -8.38 10.17
CA THR A 236 -13.94 -8.85 11.51
C THR A 236 -12.58 -8.27 11.82
N TYR A 237 -12.43 -7.68 13.01
CA TYR A 237 -11.13 -7.27 13.54
C TYR A 237 -10.51 -8.40 14.35
N ILE A 238 -9.25 -8.70 14.07
CA ILE A 238 -8.43 -9.62 14.84
C ILE A 238 -7.19 -8.85 15.27
N ASP A 239 -6.99 -8.76 16.59
CA ASP A 239 -5.74 -8.26 17.14
C ASP A 239 -4.64 -9.32 16.92
N TRP A 240 -3.64 -8.99 16.12
CA TRP A 240 -2.52 -9.85 15.77
C TRP A 240 -1.17 -9.28 16.26
N SER A 241 -1.21 -8.28 17.15
CA SER A 241 -0.04 -7.56 17.65
C SER A 241 0.96 -8.44 18.43
N ILE A 242 0.51 -9.56 18.98
CA ILE A 242 1.36 -10.49 19.75
C ILE A 242 2.38 -11.23 18.86
N HIS A 243 2.18 -11.26 17.54
CA HIS A 243 3.02 -11.99 16.58
C HIS A 243 4.19 -11.15 16.03
N ASN A 244 4.74 -10.26 16.86
CA ASN A 244 5.91 -9.43 16.57
C ASN A 244 7.20 -10.02 17.17
N PRO A 245 8.38 -9.84 16.54
CA PRO A 245 8.62 -9.10 15.30
C PRO A 245 8.06 -9.83 14.08
N TYR A 246 7.69 -9.06 13.06
CA TYR A 246 7.12 -9.60 11.82
C TYR A 246 8.07 -10.59 11.14
N THR A 247 7.54 -11.74 10.77
CA THR A 247 8.16 -12.68 9.84
C THR A 247 7.12 -13.22 8.86
N ILE A 248 7.56 -13.63 7.67
CA ILE A 248 6.65 -14.22 6.67
C ILE A 248 5.96 -15.45 7.26
N GLN A 249 6.72 -16.39 7.83
CA GLN A 249 6.17 -17.64 8.36
C GLN A 249 5.41 -17.44 9.69
N GLY A 250 6.00 -16.72 10.65
CA GLY A 250 5.45 -16.60 12.00
C GLY A 250 4.35 -15.55 12.15
N THR A 251 4.20 -14.63 11.19
CA THR A 251 3.21 -13.55 11.26
C THR A 251 2.21 -13.64 10.10
N GLN A 252 2.67 -13.61 8.84
CA GLN A 252 1.77 -13.56 7.67
C GLN A 252 1.12 -14.90 7.36
N VAL A 253 1.91 -15.94 7.16
CA VAL A 253 1.39 -17.29 6.90
C VAL A 253 0.57 -17.78 8.09
N ALA A 254 1.00 -17.49 9.32
CA ALA A 254 0.24 -17.81 10.53
C ALA A 254 -1.13 -17.12 10.57
N ALA A 255 -1.22 -15.83 10.20
CA ALA A 255 -2.51 -15.12 10.13
C ALA A 255 -3.44 -15.72 9.07
N TYR A 256 -2.90 -16.06 7.90
CA TYR A 256 -3.68 -16.68 6.82
C TYR A 256 -4.16 -18.08 7.21
N GLN A 257 -3.31 -18.89 7.86
CA GLN A 257 -3.70 -20.19 8.37
C GLN A 257 -4.78 -20.07 9.45
N ASP A 258 -4.60 -19.16 10.42
CA ASP A 258 -5.59 -18.91 11.47
C ASP A 258 -6.95 -18.49 10.89
N CYS A 259 -6.94 -17.69 9.82
CA CYS A 259 -8.15 -17.28 9.12
C CYS A 259 -8.85 -18.46 8.45
N ILE A 260 -8.10 -19.34 7.78
CA ILE A 260 -8.65 -20.56 7.16
C ILE A 260 -9.24 -21.48 8.24
N ASP A 261 -8.53 -21.69 9.34
CA ASP A 261 -8.95 -22.62 10.39
C ASP A 261 -10.21 -22.14 11.11
N LYS A 262 -10.30 -20.83 11.42
CA LYS A 262 -11.43 -20.24 12.13
C LYS A 262 -12.63 -19.97 11.22
N PHE A 263 -12.37 -19.44 10.03
CA PHE A 263 -13.39 -18.82 9.18
C PHE A 263 -13.49 -19.43 7.79
N GLY A 264 -12.64 -20.39 7.43
CA GLY A 264 -12.65 -20.99 6.09
C GLY A 264 -14.00 -21.62 5.72
N ARG A 265 -14.73 -22.15 6.71
CA ARG A 265 -16.08 -22.72 6.53
C ARG A 265 -17.16 -21.68 6.24
N ASP A 266 -16.87 -20.40 6.51
CA ASP A 266 -17.82 -19.30 6.30
C ASP A 266 -17.83 -18.84 4.84
N SER A 267 -16.98 -19.37 3.96
CA SER A 267 -16.91 -18.90 2.58
C SER A 267 -16.65 -19.99 1.55
N LYS A 268 -17.18 -19.79 0.34
CA LYS A 268 -16.90 -20.63 -0.82
C LYS A 268 -15.51 -20.33 -1.38
N TRP A 269 -15.18 -19.05 -1.49
CA TRP A 269 -13.87 -18.54 -1.91
C TRP A 269 -13.34 -17.53 -0.89
N GLN A 270 -12.02 -17.48 -0.76
CA GLN A 270 -11.29 -16.53 0.06
C GLN A 270 -10.06 -16.03 -0.72
N ALA A 271 -9.68 -14.77 -0.55
CA ALA A 271 -8.46 -14.24 -1.14
C ALA A 271 -7.53 -13.67 -0.07
N ALA A 272 -6.24 -13.95 -0.17
CA ALA A 272 -5.21 -13.32 0.65
C ALA A 272 -4.63 -12.13 -0.11
N ILE A 273 -4.90 -10.91 0.36
CA ILE A 273 -4.62 -9.67 -0.38
C ILE A 273 -4.10 -8.60 0.59
N ASP A 274 -3.03 -7.91 0.20
CA ASP A 274 -2.46 -6.81 0.98
C ASP A 274 -3.18 -5.48 0.67
N ILE A 275 -3.03 -4.48 1.54
CA ILE A 275 -3.73 -3.19 1.46
C ILE A 275 -3.40 -2.35 0.19
N ASP A 276 -2.27 -2.61 -0.44
CA ASP A 276 -1.81 -2.00 -1.70
C ASP A 276 -2.09 -2.86 -2.94
N GLU A 277 -2.86 -3.93 -2.78
CA GLU A 277 -3.18 -4.90 -3.82
C GLU A 277 -4.69 -4.91 -4.15
N TYR A 278 -5.01 -4.73 -5.43
CA TYR A 278 -6.37 -4.53 -5.92
C TYR A 278 -6.68 -5.53 -7.05
N PRO A 279 -7.44 -6.61 -6.78
CA PRO A 279 -7.94 -7.52 -7.81
C PRO A 279 -8.73 -6.76 -8.85
N PHE A 280 -8.36 -6.82 -10.12
CA PHE A 280 -8.91 -5.95 -11.16
C PHE A 280 -9.24 -6.72 -12.43
N SER A 281 -10.44 -6.49 -12.98
CA SER A 281 -10.84 -6.99 -14.29
C SER A 281 -10.71 -5.88 -15.35
N PRO A 282 -9.87 -6.08 -16.38
CA PRO A 282 -9.81 -5.16 -17.52
C PRO A 282 -11.09 -5.12 -18.38
N ARG A 283 -11.97 -6.12 -18.25
CA ARG A 283 -13.16 -6.29 -19.10
C ARG A 283 -14.49 -6.01 -18.41
N ASP A 284 -14.52 -6.12 -17.09
CA ASP A 284 -15.72 -5.91 -16.28
C ASP A 284 -15.41 -4.89 -15.20
N LEU A 285 -15.88 -3.67 -15.44
CA LEU A 285 -15.65 -2.55 -14.53
C LEU A 285 -16.81 -2.36 -13.56
N ASP A 286 -17.92 -3.07 -13.70
CA ASP A 286 -19.12 -2.83 -12.90
C ASP A 286 -19.01 -3.47 -11.51
N GLU A 287 -19.80 -2.99 -10.55
CA GLU A 287 -19.78 -3.54 -9.19
C GLU A 287 -19.98 -5.06 -9.21
N ASN A 288 -19.29 -5.80 -8.34
CA ASN A 288 -19.35 -7.26 -8.23
C ASN A 288 -18.73 -8.04 -9.38
N PHE A 289 -17.83 -7.43 -10.14
CA PHE A 289 -17.09 -8.14 -11.18
C PHE A 289 -16.38 -9.38 -10.63
N MET A 290 -15.91 -9.38 -9.37
CA MET A 290 -15.29 -10.57 -8.76
C MET A 290 -16.29 -11.70 -8.56
N SER A 291 -17.50 -11.40 -8.09
CA SER A 291 -18.54 -12.42 -7.91
C SER A 291 -18.92 -13.04 -9.25
N ARG A 292 -19.14 -12.20 -10.28
CA ARG A 292 -19.44 -12.67 -11.64
C ARG A 292 -18.30 -13.52 -12.21
N PHE A 293 -17.05 -13.06 -12.07
CA PHE A 293 -15.87 -13.80 -12.49
C PHE A 293 -15.80 -15.17 -11.82
N LEU A 294 -15.95 -15.25 -10.49
CA LEU A 294 -15.85 -16.52 -9.77
C LEU A 294 -16.99 -17.48 -10.12
N ASP A 295 -18.21 -16.97 -10.29
CA ASP A 295 -19.35 -17.80 -10.68
C ASP A 295 -19.18 -18.37 -12.09
N GLU A 296 -18.68 -17.58 -13.04
CA GLU A 296 -18.38 -18.03 -14.40
C GLU A 296 -17.19 -19.00 -14.43
N TYR A 297 -16.06 -18.58 -13.86
CA TYR A 297 -14.82 -19.33 -13.89
C TYR A 297 -14.97 -20.69 -13.20
N SER A 298 -15.61 -20.73 -12.02
CA SER A 298 -15.79 -21.98 -11.28
C SER A 298 -16.77 -22.95 -11.92
N ARG A 299 -17.74 -22.46 -12.71
CA ARG A 299 -18.64 -23.31 -13.50
C ARG A 299 -17.91 -23.97 -14.66
N ASN A 300 -17.03 -23.22 -15.32
CA ASN A 300 -16.27 -23.69 -16.47
C ASN A 300 -15.03 -24.51 -16.08
N ASN A 301 -14.56 -24.38 -14.83
CA ASN A 301 -13.36 -25.05 -14.32
C ASN A 301 -13.65 -25.68 -12.94
N PRO A 302 -14.48 -26.72 -12.84
CA PRO A 302 -14.96 -27.26 -11.56
C PRO A 302 -13.83 -27.81 -10.67
N ASP A 303 -12.76 -28.33 -11.27
CA ASP A 303 -11.59 -28.90 -10.58
C ASP A 303 -10.60 -27.85 -10.06
N VAL A 304 -10.81 -26.57 -10.39
CA VAL A 304 -9.97 -25.48 -9.88
C VAL A 304 -10.42 -25.09 -8.48
N SER A 305 -9.47 -25.09 -7.57
CA SER A 305 -9.66 -24.73 -6.17
C SER A 305 -8.80 -23.54 -5.74
N GLU A 306 -7.85 -23.12 -6.55
CA GLU A 306 -7.08 -21.89 -6.38
C GLU A 306 -6.88 -21.19 -7.73
N ILE A 307 -7.11 -19.88 -7.76
CA ILE A 307 -6.94 -19.00 -8.91
C ILE A 307 -5.86 -17.99 -8.55
N SER A 308 -4.78 -17.97 -9.32
CA SER A 308 -3.66 -17.05 -9.11
C SER A 308 -3.83 -15.80 -9.97
N MET A 309 -3.79 -14.64 -9.32
CA MET A 309 -3.80 -13.35 -10.01
C MET A 309 -2.36 -12.89 -10.26
N LYS A 310 -1.98 -12.73 -11.53
CA LYS A 310 -0.65 -12.22 -11.89
C LYS A 310 -0.47 -10.77 -11.45
N ASN A 311 0.70 -10.48 -10.90
CA ASN A 311 1.04 -9.20 -10.30
C ASN A 311 1.52 -8.18 -11.34
N TYR A 312 0.80 -7.06 -11.44
CA TYR A 312 1.20 -5.89 -12.23
C TYR A 312 1.49 -4.72 -11.31
N LEU A 313 2.74 -4.24 -11.34
CA LEU A 313 3.14 -3.15 -10.47
C LEU A 313 2.64 -1.82 -11.05
N PHE A 314 1.97 -1.06 -10.20
CA PHE A 314 1.69 0.35 -10.41
C PHE A 314 2.79 1.18 -9.77
N LEU A 315 3.53 1.86 -10.64
CA LEU A 315 4.70 2.68 -10.36
C LEU A 315 4.47 4.09 -10.92
N GLY A 316 5.51 4.90 -10.81
CA GLY A 316 5.55 6.24 -11.34
C GLY A 316 5.23 7.31 -10.29
N LYS A 317 5.51 8.55 -10.66
CA LYS A 317 5.30 9.72 -9.81
C LYS A 317 3.81 9.83 -9.47
N PRO A 318 3.43 9.78 -8.18
CA PRO A 318 2.05 9.97 -7.80
C PRO A 318 1.62 11.42 -8.09
N ILE A 319 0.36 11.57 -8.49
CA ILE A 319 -0.33 12.87 -8.43
C ILE A 319 -0.32 13.35 -6.97
N ASP A 320 -0.27 14.66 -6.75
CA ASP A 320 -0.38 15.24 -5.40
C ASP A 320 -1.65 14.72 -4.71
N ASP A 321 -1.53 14.25 -3.46
CA ASP A 321 -2.64 13.62 -2.76
C ASP A 321 -3.71 14.61 -2.25
N ALA A 322 -3.40 15.91 -2.23
CA ALA A 322 -4.37 16.97 -2.08
C ALA A 322 -5.25 17.13 -3.33
N ILE A 323 -4.77 16.71 -4.50
CA ILE A 323 -5.50 16.71 -5.77
C ILE A 323 -6.20 15.37 -5.99
N GLU A 324 -5.48 14.26 -5.83
CA GLU A 324 -5.99 12.90 -6.00
C GLU A 324 -5.75 12.04 -4.75
N PRO A 325 -6.71 12.03 -3.81
CA PRO A 325 -6.56 11.34 -2.54
C PRO A 325 -6.66 9.82 -2.66
N PHE A 326 -7.23 9.26 -3.73
CA PHE A 326 -7.33 7.81 -3.91
C PHE A 326 -6.01 7.22 -4.41
N LEU A 327 -5.40 6.31 -3.62
CA LEU A 327 -4.13 5.65 -3.99
C LEU A 327 -4.15 5.13 -5.43
N VAL A 328 -5.23 4.41 -5.77
CA VAL A 328 -5.39 3.75 -7.06
C VAL A 328 -5.58 4.68 -8.26
N ALA A 329 -5.99 5.93 -8.04
CA ALA A 329 -6.07 6.94 -9.08
C ALA A 329 -4.85 7.86 -9.11
N ARG A 330 -4.05 7.84 -8.04
CA ARG A 330 -2.87 8.70 -7.87
C ARG A 330 -1.68 8.19 -8.67
N ILE A 331 -1.58 6.88 -8.85
CA ILE A 331 -0.47 6.20 -9.52
C ILE A 331 -1.01 5.59 -10.80
N ARG A 332 -0.49 6.02 -11.96
CA ARG A 332 -1.12 5.76 -13.26
C ARG A 332 -0.18 5.12 -14.28
N ARG A 333 0.93 4.54 -13.83
CA ARG A 333 1.82 3.78 -14.70
C ARG A 333 1.89 2.35 -14.24
N ARG A 334 1.60 1.41 -15.13
CA ARG A 334 1.60 -0.02 -14.85
C ARG A 334 2.74 -0.68 -15.60
N THR A 335 3.37 -1.72 -15.04
CA THR A 335 4.27 -2.57 -15.84
C THR A 335 3.52 -3.17 -17.04
N ASP A 336 4.14 -3.16 -18.22
CA ASP A 336 3.53 -3.66 -19.46
C ASP A 336 3.10 -5.14 -19.33
N LYS A 337 3.93 -5.95 -18.67
CA LYS A 337 3.74 -7.37 -18.37
C LYS A 337 3.72 -7.64 -16.85
N PRO A 338 3.38 -8.87 -16.41
CA PRO A 338 3.51 -9.25 -15.02
C PRO A 338 4.94 -9.02 -14.52
N ALA A 339 5.08 -8.34 -13.39
CA ALA A 339 6.37 -7.81 -12.96
C ALA A 339 7.31 -8.86 -12.36
N ASN A 340 6.74 -9.95 -11.85
CA ASN A 340 7.45 -11.03 -11.16
C ASN A 340 6.56 -12.29 -11.10
N PRO A 341 7.11 -13.45 -10.71
CA PRO A 341 6.31 -14.66 -10.49
C PRO A 341 5.44 -14.59 -9.23
N LEU A 342 5.48 -13.51 -8.45
CA LEU A 342 4.61 -13.37 -7.28
C LEU A 342 3.17 -13.21 -7.77
N VAL A 343 2.28 -13.94 -7.12
CA VAL A 343 0.85 -13.91 -7.37
C VAL A 343 0.10 -13.74 -6.05
N LYS A 344 -1.18 -13.42 -6.15
CA LYS A 344 -2.08 -13.44 -5.01
C LYS A 344 -3.21 -14.44 -5.25
N PRO A 345 -3.44 -15.39 -4.33
CA PRO A 345 -4.36 -16.47 -4.57
C PRO A 345 -5.79 -16.10 -4.16
N ILE A 346 -6.76 -16.58 -4.95
CA ILE A 346 -8.16 -16.73 -4.57
C ILE A 346 -8.42 -18.23 -4.48
N TYR A 347 -8.83 -18.74 -3.33
CA TYR A 347 -8.88 -20.17 -3.08
C TYR A 347 -10.16 -20.58 -2.39
N LYS A 348 -10.55 -21.84 -2.56
CA LYS A 348 -11.60 -22.48 -1.77
C LYS A 348 -10.99 -22.92 -0.43
N PRO A 349 -11.36 -22.35 0.72
CA PRO A 349 -10.70 -22.69 1.99
C PRO A 349 -10.77 -24.18 2.33
N ALA A 350 -11.89 -24.84 2.01
CA ALA A 350 -12.09 -26.28 2.22
C ALA A 350 -11.10 -27.18 1.43
N ALA A 351 -10.45 -26.61 0.41
CA ALA A 351 -9.49 -27.30 -0.44
C ALA A 351 -8.03 -27.04 -0.04
N ILE A 352 -7.77 -26.24 1.01
CA ILE A 352 -6.43 -25.90 1.47
C ILE A 352 -5.97 -26.87 2.57
N ALA A 353 -4.75 -27.38 2.43
CA ALA A 353 -4.05 -28.16 3.45
C ALA A 353 -3.22 -27.26 4.37
N TRP A 354 -2.54 -26.24 3.82
CA TRP A 354 -1.86 -25.20 4.59
C TRP A 354 -1.72 -23.89 3.80
N ALA A 355 -1.72 -22.77 4.51
CA ALA A 355 -1.59 -21.43 3.93
C ALA A 355 -0.17 -21.12 3.44
N GLN A 356 -0.08 -20.24 2.44
CA GLN A 356 1.15 -19.60 1.97
C GLN A 356 0.82 -18.21 1.40
N VAL A 357 1.85 -17.40 1.14
CA VAL A 357 1.66 -16.03 0.62
C VAL A 357 1.23 -15.99 -0.85
N HIS A 358 1.75 -16.91 -1.68
CA HIS A 358 1.52 -16.89 -3.13
C HIS A 358 0.69 -18.09 -3.62
N HIS A 359 1.07 -19.31 -3.21
CA HIS A 359 0.40 -20.55 -3.59
C HIS A 359 0.22 -21.44 -2.38
N ASN A 360 -1.02 -21.70 -2.01
CA ASN A 360 -1.32 -22.53 -0.85
C ASN A 360 -0.95 -24.00 -1.10
N GLY A 361 -0.71 -24.73 -0.02
CA GLY A 361 -0.69 -26.18 -0.08
C GLY A 361 -2.09 -26.70 -0.32
N MET A 362 -2.34 -27.32 -1.48
CA MET A 362 -3.66 -27.83 -1.82
C MET A 362 -3.90 -29.22 -1.21
N LYS A 363 -5.06 -29.40 -0.59
CA LYS A 363 -5.60 -30.71 -0.18
C LYS A 363 -6.31 -31.40 -1.35
N THR A 364 -7.07 -30.63 -2.14
CA THR A 364 -7.89 -31.14 -3.25
C THR A 364 -8.00 -30.11 -4.37
N GLY A 365 -8.18 -30.56 -5.61
CA GLY A 365 -8.30 -29.70 -6.79
C GLY A 365 -6.96 -29.14 -7.25
N SER A 366 -7.02 -28.18 -8.15
CA SER A 366 -5.85 -27.60 -8.83
C SER A 366 -5.75 -26.09 -8.62
N SER A 367 -4.52 -25.58 -8.75
CA SER A 367 -4.23 -24.15 -8.87
C SER A 367 -4.07 -23.79 -10.34
N MET A 368 -4.71 -22.71 -10.79
CA MET A 368 -4.57 -22.18 -12.15
C MET A 368 -4.34 -20.67 -12.14
N ASP A 369 -3.58 -20.17 -13.10
CA ASP A 369 -3.48 -18.74 -13.35
C ASP A 369 -4.78 -18.22 -13.98
N SER A 370 -5.27 -17.08 -13.52
CA SER A 370 -6.31 -16.35 -14.24
C SER A 370 -5.77 -15.81 -15.56
N PRO A 371 -6.53 -15.88 -16.67
CA PRO A 371 -6.23 -15.09 -17.86
C PRO A 371 -6.17 -13.59 -17.48
N GLN A 372 -5.03 -12.94 -17.77
CA GLN A 372 -4.73 -11.57 -17.30
C GLN A 372 -5.72 -10.52 -17.80
N HIS A 373 -6.36 -10.77 -18.95
CA HIS A 373 -7.40 -9.92 -19.51
C HIS A 373 -8.77 -10.10 -18.83
N MET A 374 -8.97 -11.16 -18.05
CA MET A 374 -10.18 -11.41 -17.25
C MET A 374 -9.99 -10.92 -15.82
N LEU A 375 -8.86 -11.26 -15.20
CA LEU A 375 -8.53 -10.85 -13.85
C LEU A 375 -7.02 -10.82 -13.65
N ARG A 376 -6.53 -9.72 -13.08
CA ARG A 376 -5.14 -9.50 -12.69
C ARG A 376 -5.05 -8.84 -11.32
N MET A 377 -3.87 -8.81 -10.73
CA MET A 377 -3.63 -8.05 -9.50
C MET A 377 -2.95 -6.72 -9.85
N ASN A 378 -3.59 -5.60 -9.56
CA ASN A 378 -2.96 -4.28 -9.61
C ASN A 378 -2.30 -4.00 -8.26
N HIS A 379 -0.98 -3.81 -8.25
CA HIS A 379 -0.19 -3.71 -7.03
C HIS A 379 0.54 -2.37 -6.95
N TYR A 380 0.10 -1.49 -6.06
CA TYR A 380 0.55 -0.10 -5.95
C TYR A 380 1.84 0.04 -5.13
N TRP A 381 2.89 -0.61 -5.62
CA TRP A 381 4.20 -0.74 -4.96
C TRP A 381 5.12 0.48 -5.13
N GLY A 382 4.78 1.45 -5.98
CA GLY A 382 5.65 2.57 -6.41
C GLY A 382 6.42 3.26 -5.28
N ALA A 383 5.81 3.39 -4.11
CA ALA A 383 6.44 3.86 -2.87
C ALA A 383 7.76 3.19 -2.53
N ARG A 384 7.82 1.86 -2.58
CA ARG A 384 8.95 1.08 -2.06
C ARG A 384 10.11 1.02 -3.05
N LEU A 385 9.85 1.28 -4.34
CA LEU A 385 10.89 1.35 -5.38
C LEU A 385 11.37 2.76 -5.68
N GLN A 386 10.49 3.75 -5.60
CA GLN A 386 10.78 5.13 -6.02
C GLN A 386 10.69 6.13 -4.86
N ASN A 387 10.27 5.72 -3.66
CA ASN A 387 9.93 6.62 -2.56
C ASN A 387 8.98 7.75 -3.00
N TRP A 388 8.03 7.42 -3.89
CA TRP A 388 7.11 8.39 -4.50
C TRP A 388 7.80 9.52 -5.29
N GLY A 389 9.03 9.29 -5.76
CA GLY A 389 9.81 10.23 -6.57
C GLY A 389 9.40 10.30 -8.04
N ASP A 390 10.18 11.07 -8.81
CA ASP A 390 9.91 11.33 -10.23
C ASP A 390 10.01 10.07 -11.12
N ASP A 391 9.39 10.16 -12.30
CA ASP A 391 9.48 9.16 -13.35
C ASP A 391 10.89 9.15 -13.96
N THR A 392 11.73 8.21 -13.54
CA THR A 392 13.05 7.99 -14.15
C THR A 392 12.92 7.33 -15.52
N PRO A 393 13.92 7.44 -16.42
CA PRO A 393 13.93 6.73 -17.69
C PRO A 393 13.69 5.22 -17.55
N LYS A 394 14.25 4.59 -16.50
CA LYS A 394 14.04 3.17 -16.19
C LYS A 394 12.57 2.85 -15.90
N ILE A 395 11.90 3.72 -15.15
CA ILE A 395 10.48 3.53 -14.83
C ILE A 395 9.64 3.73 -16.08
N LEU A 396 9.93 4.76 -16.88
CA LEU A 396 9.23 5.02 -18.13
C LEU A 396 9.38 3.86 -19.14
N ASP A 397 10.55 3.23 -19.21
CA ASP A 397 10.84 2.09 -20.10
C ASP A 397 10.07 0.82 -19.72
N MET A 398 9.93 0.55 -18.42
CA MET A 398 9.27 -0.67 -17.93
C MET A 398 7.78 -0.51 -17.63
N THR A 399 7.19 0.67 -17.86
CA THR A 399 5.79 0.94 -17.56
C THR A 399 5.09 1.70 -18.67
N GLU A 400 3.77 1.54 -18.75
CA GLU A 400 2.89 2.28 -19.64
C GLU A 400 1.80 3.02 -18.85
N PRO A 401 1.26 4.14 -19.35
CA PRO A 401 0.10 4.77 -18.76
C PRO A 401 -1.10 3.82 -18.69
N ASP A 402 -1.76 3.75 -17.52
CA ASP A 402 -2.94 2.92 -17.30
C ASP A 402 -3.98 3.72 -16.49
N TYR A 403 -5.09 4.04 -17.15
CA TYR A 403 -6.23 4.78 -16.60
C TYR A 403 -7.46 3.87 -16.39
N THR A 404 -7.30 2.55 -16.53
CA THR A 404 -8.43 1.62 -16.62
C THR A 404 -9.24 1.49 -15.32
N ILE A 405 -8.66 1.87 -14.18
CA ILE A 405 -9.35 1.88 -12.88
C ILE A 405 -10.17 3.16 -12.64
N GLU A 406 -9.96 4.23 -13.41
CA GLU A 406 -10.64 5.52 -13.21
C GLU A 406 -12.18 5.42 -13.19
N PRO A 407 -12.85 4.63 -14.05
CA PRO A 407 -14.31 4.49 -14.00
C PRO A 407 -14.81 3.93 -12.65
N ILE A 408 -14.06 3.00 -12.05
CA ILE A 408 -14.37 2.45 -10.72
C ILE A 408 -14.19 3.55 -9.66
N VAL A 409 -13.07 4.27 -9.69
CA VAL A 409 -12.79 5.35 -8.74
C VAL A 409 -13.84 6.46 -8.83
N LYS A 410 -14.26 6.82 -10.05
CA LYS A 410 -15.34 7.79 -10.28
C LYS A 410 -16.64 7.36 -9.61
N ARG A 411 -17.03 6.08 -9.76
CA ARG A 411 -18.21 5.51 -9.08
C ARG A 411 -18.05 5.51 -7.56
N MET A 412 -16.88 5.14 -7.03
CA MET A 412 -16.61 5.20 -5.59
C MET A 412 -16.72 6.63 -5.04
N LYS A 413 -16.16 7.62 -5.74
CA LYS A 413 -16.25 9.05 -5.37
C LYS A 413 -17.70 9.55 -5.38
N GLN A 414 -18.49 9.17 -6.39
CA GLN A 414 -19.92 9.51 -6.48
C GLN A 414 -20.73 8.94 -5.30
N CYS A 415 -20.30 7.81 -4.73
CA CYS A 415 -20.96 7.17 -3.62
C CYS A 415 -20.29 7.45 -2.25
N ALA A 416 -19.39 8.44 -2.15
CA ALA A 416 -18.64 8.76 -0.92
C ALA A 416 -19.54 9.04 0.31
N SER A 417 -20.78 9.49 0.10
CA SER A 417 -21.77 9.70 1.17
C SER A 417 -22.18 8.41 1.90
N CYS A 418 -22.01 7.23 1.29
CA CYS A 418 -22.32 5.97 1.94
C CYS A 418 -21.37 5.64 3.10
N PHE A 419 -20.29 6.41 3.26
CA PHE A 419 -19.10 5.94 3.97
C PHE A 419 -18.51 6.94 4.96
N GLY A 420 -19.20 8.07 5.20
CA GLY A 420 -18.66 9.20 5.96
C GLY A 420 -17.54 9.86 5.18
N GLN A 421 -17.83 11.02 4.56
CA GLN A 421 -16.93 11.71 3.63
C GLN A 421 -15.49 11.82 4.17
N ASP A 422 -15.33 12.10 5.47
CA ASP A 422 -14.03 12.32 6.10
C ASP A 422 -13.08 11.11 5.99
N GLY A 423 -13.58 9.87 6.04
CA GLY A 423 -12.73 8.68 6.07
C GLY A 423 -12.01 8.38 4.74
N LEU A 424 -12.58 8.83 3.61
CA LEU A 424 -12.02 8.57 2.29
C LEU A 424 -10.95 9.58 1.87
N TYR A 425 -10.96 10.77 2.50
CA TYR A 425 -10.17 11.91 2.09
C TYR A 425 -9.15 12.34 3.14
N VAL A 426 -9.43 12.13 4.43
CA VAL A 426 -8.56 12.59 5.52
C VAL A 426 -7.48 11.56 5.83
N THR A 427 -6.22 11.95 5.63
CA THR A 427 -5.06 11.17 6.07
C THR A 427 -5.04 11.13 7.59
N ARG A 428 -5.11 9.92 8.17
CA ARG A 428 -4.90 9.69 9.59
C ARG A 428 -3.79 8.67 9.75
N TRP A 429 -2.79 9.04 10.53
CA TRP A 429 -1.74 8.13 10.97
C TRP A 429 -2.15 7.54 12.30
N ALA A 430 -1.83 6.28 12.48
CA ALA A 430 -1.88 5.60 13.75
C ALA A 430 -0.49 5.67 14.43
#